data_AF-A0A7L1HJT3-F1
#
_entry.id   AF-A0A7L1HJT3-F1
#
_cell.length_a   1.000
_cell.length_b   1.000
_cell.length_c   1.000
_cell.angle_alpha   90.00
_cell.angle_beta   90.00
_cell.angle_gamma   90.00
#
_symmetry.space_group_name_H-M   'P 1'
#
loop_
_entity.id
_entity.type
_entity.pdbx_description
1 polymer ?
#
loop_
_entity_poly.entity_id
_entity_poly.type
_entity_poly.pdbx_seq_one_letter_code
_entity_poly.pdbx_strand_id
1 'polypeptide(L)'
;QLTEKLQDAENDSMAKIAELEKQLSQARRELEALREQLSPPRPPSPPAPQPQECYRLALERRLVELEEKGLVHILRGPDGDVAIEIVPVVIETPAAPVVTGAATAAPTTTDTDTDTTVPPPPPPLPGGMEGPVPPPPPPPP
;
A
#
# COMPACT_ATOMS: atom_id res chain seq x y z
N GLN A 1 66.94 -6.24 39.24
CA GLN A 1 67.27 -6.63 37.85
C GLN A 1 66.13 -7.37 37.15
N LEU A 2 65.61 -8.52 37.65
CA LEU A 2 64.52 -9.23 36.95
C LEU A 2 63.20 -8.44 36.92
N THR A 3 62.80 -7.85 38.05
CA THR A 3 61.58 -7.04 38.15
C THR A 3 61.65 -5.78 37.29
N GLU A 4 62.83 -5.17 37.22
CA GLU A 4 63.10 -3.98 36.41
C GLU A 4 62.97 -4.29 34.91
N LYS A 5 63.58 -5.39 34.44
CA LYS A 5 63.43 -5.86 33.06
C LYS A 5 61.99 -6.24 32.70
N LEU A 6 61.23 -6.77 33.66
CA LEU A 6 59.82 -7.08 33.46
C LEU A 6 59.01 -5.79 33.27
N GLN A 7 59.27 -4.78 34.11
CA GLN A 7 58.60 -3.49 34.05
C GLN A 7 58.94 -2.72 32.76
N ASP A 8 60.20 -2.78 32.31
CA ASP A 8 60.61 -2.21 31.02
C ASP A 8 59.83 -2.87 29.86
N ALA A 9 59.71 -4.21 29.88
CA ALA A 9 58.95 -4.93 28.86
C ALA A 9 57.43 -4.63 28.89
N GLU A 10 56.85 -4.44 30.07
CA GLU A 10 55.46 -4.01 30.24
C GLU A 10 55.23 -2.59 29.69
N ASN A 11 56.17 -1.68 29.97
CA ASN A 11 56.12 -0.31 29.44
C ASN A 11 56.25 -0.28 27.92
N ASP A 12 57.17 -1.07 27.36
CA ASP A 12 57.35 -1.21 25.91
C ASP A 12 56.08 -1.77 25.25
N SER A 13 55.46 -2.77 25.87
CA SER A 13 54.19 -3.35 25.41
C SER A 13 53.08 -2.29 25.43
N MET A 14 52.96 -1.53 26.51
CA MET A 14 51.94 -0.48 26.63
C MET A 14 52.16 0.66 25.63
N ALA A 15 53.41 1.07 25.40
CA ALA A 15 53.77 2.03 24.36
C ALA A 15 53.42 1.51 22.97
N LYS A 16 53.67 0.22 22.71
CA LYS A 16 53.32 -0.41 21.43
C LYS A 16 51.80 -0.50 21.22
N ILE A 17 51.04 -0.81 22.27
CA ILE A 17 49.58 -0.82 22.23
C ILE A 17 49.05 0.56 21.87
N ALA A 18 49.50 1.62 22.56
CA ALA A 18 49.08 2.98 22.30
C ALA A 18 49.41 3.45 20.87
N GLU A 19 50.59 3.09 20.36
CA GLU A 19 50.98 3.36 18.97
C GLU A 19 50.05 2.65 17.97
N LEU A 20 49.72 1.37 18.20
CA LEU A 20 48.80 0.62 17.34
C LEU A 20 47.37 1.16 17.39
N GLU A 21 46.89 1.55 18.56
CA GLU A 21 45.57 2.17 18.73
C GLU A 21 45.48 3.50 17.98
N LYS A 22 46.55 4.30 18.03
CA LYS A 22 46.68 5.53 17.26
C LYS A 22 46.67 5.26 15.77
N GLN A 23 47.41 4.26 15.30
CA GLN A 23 47.44 3.85 13.89
C GLN A 23 46.06 3.39 13.41
N LEU A 24 45.34 2.57 14.20
CA LEU A 24 43.98 2.14 13.86
C LEU A 24 42.99 3.32 13.83
N SER A 25 43.09 4.22 14.80
CA SER A 25 42.23 5.42 14.84
C SER A 25 42.51 6.33 13.64
N GLN A 26 43.78 6.48 13.26
CA GLN A 26 44.19 7.25 12.08
C GLN A 26 43.69 6.59 10.79
N ALA A 27 43.91 5.28 10.62
CA ALA A 27 43.45 4.54 9.45
C ALA A 27 41.92 4.59 9.28
N ARG A 28 41.17 4.53 10.39
CA ARG A 28 39.71 4.70 10.37
C ARG A 28 39.31 6.09 9.88
N ARG A 29 39.95 7.14 10.40
CA ARG A 29 39.70 8.52 9.98
C ARG A 29 40.02 8.73 8.50
N GLU A 30 41.13 8.18 8.02
CA GLU A 30 41.51 8.25 6.61
C GLU A 30 40.51 7.50 5.72
N LEU A 31 40.07 6.31 6.12
CA LEU A 31 39.02 5.57 5.39
C LEU A 31 37.69 6.33 5.36
N GLU A 32 37.31 6.98 6.46
CA GLU A 32 36.10 7.81 6.51
C GLU A 32 36.22 9.04 5.59
N ALA A 33 37.37 9.72 5.61
CA ALA A 33 37.64 10.85 4.73
C ALA A 33 37.61 10.44 3.24
N LEU A 34 38.22 9.31 2.87
CA LEU A 34 38.14 8.80 1.49
C LEU A 34 36.71 8.41 1.12
N ARG A 35 35.96 7.79 2.04
CA ARG A 35 34.54 7.47 1.83
C ARG A 35 33.70 8.71 1.61
N GLU A 36 33.94 9.78 2.36
CA GLU A 36 33.22 11.05 2.18
C GLU A 36 33.56 11.70 0.83
N GLN A 37 34.83 11.71 0.44
CA GLN A 37 35.27 12.23 -0.87
C GLN A 37 34.71 11.44 -2.06
N LEU A 38 34.59 10.11 -1.92
CA LEU A 38 34.03 9.25 -2.96
C LEU A 38 32.51 9.09 -2.85
N SER A 39 31.90 9.47 -1.73
CA SER A 39 30.46 9.39 -1.57
C SER A 39 29.83 10.42 -2.48
N PRO A 40 28.98 10.01 -3.45
CA PRO A 40 28.12 10.96 -4.12
C PRO A 40 27.24 11.66 -3.07
N PRO A 41 26.74 12.88 -3.35
CA PRO A 41 25.79 13.54 -2.47
C PRO A 41 24.65 12.57 -2.18
N ARG A 42 24.44 12.28 -0.88
CA ARG A 42 23.35 11.40 -0.45
C ARG A 42 22.07 12.02 -1.03
N PRO A 43 21.34 11.32 -1.92
CA PRO A 43 20.07 11.84 -2.39
C PRO A 43 19.19 12.08 -1.16
N PRO A 44 18.34 13.12 -1.15
CA PRO A 44 17.38 13.28 -0.06
C PRO A 44 16.67 11.93 0.11
N SER A 45 16.58 11.47 1.36
CA SER A 45 15.80 10.26 1.68
C SER A 45 14.48 10.35 0.91
N PRO A 46 14.10 9.34 0.11
CA PRO A 46 12.88 9.42 -0.66
C PRO A 46 11.75 9.81 0.29
N PRO A 47 10.84 10.73 -0.10
CA PRO A 47 9.70 11.04 0.72
C PRO A 47 9.02 9.72 1.09
N ALA A 48 8.59 9.59 2.35
CA ALA A 48 7.78 8.45 2.74
C ALA A 48 6.66 8.29 1.71
N PRO A 49 6.39 7.06 1.22
CA PRO A 49 5.44 6.86 0.13
C PRO A 49 4.14 7.57 0.48
N GLN A 50 3.66 8.40 -0.44
CA GLN A 50 2.46 9.18 -0.22
C GLN A 50 1.32 8.22 0.16
N PRO A 51 0.38 8.59 1.04
CA PRO A 51 -0.75 7.72 1.40
C PRO A 51 -1.48 7.13 0.18
N GLN A 52 -1.49 7.88 -0.93
CA GLN A 52 -2.03 7.45 -2.21
C GLN A 52 -1.22 6.32 -2.88
N GLU A 53 0.11 6.34 -2.81
CA GLU A 53 0.97 5.28 -3.35
C GLU A 53 0.81 4.00 -2.53
N CYS A 54 0.73 4.12 -1.20
CA CYS A 54 0.41 3.00 -0.31
C CYS A 54 -0.94 2.37 -0.65
N TYR A 55 -1.95 3.19 -0.91
CA TYR A 55 -3.27 2.72 -1.32
C TYR A 55 -3.24 2.01 -2.69
N ARG A 56 -2.51 2.56 -3.67
CA ARG A 56 -2.33 1.93 -4.99
C ARG A 56 -1.66 0.56 -4.88
N LEU A 57 -0.57 0.44 -4.14
CA LEU A 57 0.13 -0.84 -3.92
C LEU A 57 -0.76 -1.86 -3.21
N ALA A 58 -1.56 -1.42 -2.23
CA ALA A 58 -2.51 -2.30 -1.56
C ALA A 58 -3.58 -2.82 -2.53
N LEU A 59 -4.07 -1.97 -3.43
CA LEU A 59 -5.05 -2.37 -4.45
C LEU A 59 -4.44 -3.34 -5.47
N GLU A 60 -3.22 -3.09 -5.93
CA GLU A 60 -2.48 -4.00 -6.83
C GLU A 60 -2.33 -5.39 -6.20
N ARG A 61 -1.93 -5.44 -4.91
CA ARG A 61 -1.84 -6.70 -4.17
C ARG A 61 -3.20 -7.41 -4.08
N ARG A 62 -4.29 -6.68 -3.82
CA ARG A 62 -5.64 -7.27 -3.75
C ARG A 62 -6.12 -7.79 -5.10
N LEU A 63 -5.81 -7.12 -6.19
CA LEU A 63 -6.15 -7.56 -7.53
C LEU A 63 -5.46 -8.90 -7.87
N VAL A 64 -4.16 -9.01 -7.58
CA VAL A 64 -3.42 -10.27 -7.76
C VAL A 64 -4.02 -11.39 -6.90
N GLU A 65 -4.31 -11.11 -5.62
CA GLU A 65 -4.96 -12.10 -4.74
C GLU A 65 -6.32 -12.59 -5.27
N LEU A 66 -7.11 -11.73 -5.92
CA LEU A 66 -8.40 -12.12 -6.49
C LEU A 66 -8.23 -12.91 -7.79
N GLU A 67 -7.22 -12.59 -8.59
CA GLU A 67 -6.88 -13.32 -9.80
C GLU A 67 -6.35 -14.72 -9.48
N GLU A 68 -5.46 -14.85 -8.49
CA GLU A 68 -4.96 -16.15 -8.00
C GLU A 68 -6.09 -17.05 -7.47
N LYS A 69 -7.13 -16.45 -6.87
CA LYS A 69 -8.33 -17.17 -6.43
C LYS A 69 -9.27 -17.55 -7.57
N GLY A 70 -9.00 -17.10 -8.80
CA GLY A 70 -9.86 -17.30 -9.96
C GLY A 70 -11.20 -16.56 -9.85
N LEU A 71 -11.27 -15.51 -9.04
CA LEU A 71 -12.49 -14.71 -8.85
C LEU A 71 -12.61 -13.58 -9.89
N VAL A 72 -11.47 -13.15 -10.42
CA VAL A 72 -11.40 -12.15 -11.48
C VAL A 72 -10.34 -12.52 -12.50
N HIS A 73 -10.45 -12.03 -13.72
CA HIS A 73 -9.41 -12.06 -14.73
C HIS A 73 -9.01 -10.63 -15.12
N ILE A 74 -7.71 -10.34 -15.12
CA ILE A 74 -7.20 -8.98 -15.35
C ILE A 74 -6.61 -8.90 -16.77
N LEU A 75 -7.29 -8.16 -17.65
CA LEU A 75 -6.82 -7.93 -19.02
C LEU A 75 -6.12 -6.58 -19.10
N ARG A 76 -4.84 -6.60 -19.47
CA ARG A 76 -4.00 -5.39 -19.62
C ARG A 76 -3.93 -4.98 -21.09
N GLY A 77 -4.39 -3.78 -21.40
CA GLY A 77 -4.38 -3.19 -22.73
C GLY A 77 -3.03 -2.55 -23.10
N PRO A 78 -2.83 -2.23 -24.39
CA PRO A 78 -1.57 -1.66 -24.90
C PRO A 78 -1.27 -0.25 -24.39
N ASP A 79 -2.30 0.53 -24.03
CA ASP A 79 -2.16 1.92 -23.56
C ASP A 79 -2.22 2.05 -22.02
N GLY A 80 -2.09 0.93 -21.31
CA GLY A 80 -2.18 0.89 -19.85
C GLY A 80 -3.62 0.82 -19.31
N ASP A 81 -4.61 0.65 -20.19
CA ASP A 81 -5.98 0.32 -19.80
C ASP A 81 -6.04 -1.04 -19.11
N VAL A 82 -6.91 -1.15 -18.10
CA VAL A 82 -7.10 -2.38 -17.34
C VAL A 82 -8.59 -2.73 -17.32
N ALA A 83 -8.93 -3.88 -17.89
CA ALA A 83 -10.26 -4.46 -17.80
C ALA A 83 -10.25 -5.61 -16.77
N ILE A 84 -11.30 -5.68 -15.96
CA ILE A 84 -11.47 -6.70 -14.92
C ILE A 84 -12.74 -7.48 -15.22
N GLU A 85 -12.60 -8.76 -15.55
CA GLU A 85 -13.72 -9.68 -15.76
C GLU A 85 -14.00 -10.43 -14.45
N ILE A 86 -15.27 -10.47 -14.02
CA ILE A 86 -15.67 -11.12 -12.77
C ILE A 86 -16.10 -12.56 -13.06
N VAL A 87 -15.51 -13.52 -12.36
CA VAL A 87 -15.85 -14.94 -12.50
C VAL A 87 -16.99 -15.29 -11.53
N PRO A 88 -18.13 -15.81 -12.02
CA PRO A 88 -19.24 -16.20 -11.14
C PRO A 88 -18.83 -17.38 -10.24
N VAL A 89 -18.99 -17.21 -8.92
CA VAL A 89 -18.80 -18.31 -7.95
C VAL A 89 -20.15 -18.95 -7.66
N VAL A 90 -20.30 -20.23 -7.99
CA VAL A 90 -21.48 -21.03 -7.60
C VAL A 90 -21.30 -21.42 -6.14
N ILE A 91 -21.93 -20.68 -5.24
CA ILE A 91 -22.04 -21.07 -3.84
C ILE A 91 -23.25 -21.99 -3.74
N GLU A 92 -23.03 -23.31 -3.66
CA GLU A 92 -24.08 -24.26 -3.28
C GLU A 92 -24.51 -23.96 -1.85
N THR A 93 -25.50 -23.08 -1.72
CA THR A 93 -26.22 -22.90 -0.46
C THR A 93 -27.13 -24.13 -0.33
N PRO A 94 -26.99 -24.98 0.71
CA PRO A 94 -27.93 -26.08 0.91
C PRO A 94 -29.32 -25.48 1.11
N ALA A 95 -30.18 -25.65 0.10
CA ALA A 95 -31.51 -25.10 0.07
C ALA A 95 -32.38 -25.79 1.14
N ALA A 96 -32.84 -25.02 2.11
CA ALA A 96 -34.09 -25.34 2.80
C ALA A 96 -35.26 -25.01 1.84
N PRO A 97 -36.28 -25.87 1.72
CA PRO A 97 -37.33 -25.69 0.73
C PRO A 97 -38.30 -24.58 1.15
N VAL A 98 -38.46 -23.56 0.31
CA VAL A 98 -39.69 -22.75 0.25
C VAL A 98 -40.15 -22.74 -1.20
N VAL A 99 -41.22 -23.51 -1.45
CA VAL A 99 -42.12 -23.46 -2.61
C VAL A 99 -42.85 -22.11 -2.53
N THR A 100 -42.75 -21.20 -3.51
CA THR A 100 -43.67 -21.00 -4.66
C THR A 100 -43.05 -19.91 -5.55
N GLY A 101 -43.10 -19.91 -6.88
CA GLY A 101 -43.86 -20.72 -7.81
C GLY A 101 -43.17 -20.79 -9.19
N ALA A 102 -43.48 -21.86 -9.90
CA ALA A 102 -42.96 -22.18 -11.21
C ALA A 102 -43.90 -21.68 -12.32
N ALA A 103 -43.33 -21.19 -13.42
CA ALA A 103 -43.75 -21.46 -14.80
C ALA A 103 -42.77 -20.70 -15.75
N THR A 104 -41.87 -21.36 -16.49
CA THR A 104 -42.04 -22.14 -17.73
C THR A 104 -42.03 -21.30 -19.02
N ALA A 105 -41.00 -21.53 -19.84
CA ALA A 105 -40.91 -21.52 -21.32
C ALA A 105 -41.21 -20.25 -22.15
N ALA A 106 -40.15 -19.71 -22.78
CA ALA A 106 -39.91 -19.60 -24.25
C ALA A 106 -40.95 -18.90 -25.21
N PRO A 107 -40.60 -18.55 -26.47
CA PRO A 107 -40.84 -17.22 -27.07
C PRO A 107 -41.91 -17.18 -28.18
N THR A 108 -42.69 -16.09 -28.31
CA THR A 108 -43.36 -15.69 -29.58
C THR A 108 -44.05 -14.31 -29.53
N THR A 109 -43.72 -13.47 -30.51
CA THR A 109 -44.55 -12.55 -31.35
C THR A 109 -45.62 -11.61 -30.78
N THR A 110 -45.57 -10.35 -31.26
CA THR A 110 -46.67 -9.35 -31.49
C THR A 110 -47.54 -9.01 -30.27
N ASP A 111 -47.84 -7.76 -29.94
CA ASP A 111 -48.26 -6.65 -30.78
C ASP A 111 -48.25 -5.37 -29.92
N THR A 112 -48.11 -4.23 -30.59
CA THR A 112 -48.56 -2.86 -30.26
C THR A 112 -49.34 -2.67 -28.94
N ASP A 113 -48.85 -1.84 -28.01
CA ASP A 113 -49.45 -0.52 -27.77
C ASP A 113 -48.63 0.34 -26.80
N THR A 114 -48.77 1.64 -27.01
CA THR A 114 -48.19 2.78 -26.32
C THR A 114 -48.45 2.79 -24.80
N ASP A 115 -47.41 2.98 -23.98
CA ASP A 115 -47.50 3.89 -22.84
C ASP A 115 -46.12 4.31 -22.31
N THR A 116 -46.08 5.54 -21.81
CA THR A 116 -44.95 6.34 -21.40
C THR A 116 -44.21 5.73 -20.21
N THR A 117 -42.94 5.33 -20.39
CA THR A 117 -42.10 4.88 -19.27
C THR A 117 -41.65 6.08 -18.42
N VAL A 118 -42.37 6.33 -17.32
CA VAL A 118 -41.86 7.15 -16.21
C VAL A 118 -40.75 6.34 -15.52
N PRO A 119 -39.53 6.89 -15.34
CA PRO A 119 -38.48 6.18 -14.61
C PRO A 119 -38.86 6.03 -13.13
N PRO A 120 -38.40 4.97 -12.44
CA PRO A 120 -38.69 4.76 -11.02
C PRO A 120 -38.15 5.92 -10.16
N PRO A 121 -38.80 6.25 -9.04
CA PRO A 121 -38.32 7.29 -8.13
C PRO A 121 -36.93 6.92 -7.57
N PRO A 122 -36.05 7.91 -7.37
CA PRO A 122 -34.74 7.65 -6.78
C PRO A 122 -34.88 7.11 -5.34
N PRO A 123 -33.94 6.25 -4.89
CA PRO A 123 -33.95 5.73 -3.53
C PRO A 123 -33.80 6.87 -2.51
N PRO A 124 -34.39 6.75 -1.31
CA PRO A 124 -34.22 7.74 -0.26
C PRO A 124 -32.74 7.82 0.15
N LEU A 125 -32.19 9.04 0.23
CA LEU A 125 -30.82 9.25 0.68
C LEU A 125 -30.65 8.73 2.12
N PRO A 126 -29.53 8.08 2.45
CA PRO A 126 -29.18 7.75 3.82
C PRO A 126 -29.22 9.02 4.67
N GLY A 127 -29.91 8.94 5.82
CA GLY A 127 -30.18 10.06 6.71
C GLY A 127 -28.97 10.94 6.94
N GLY A 128 -29.15 12.25 6.72
CA GLY A 128 -28.21 13.27 7.12
C GLY A 128 -27.96 13.12 8.62
N MET A 129 -26.74 12.76 8.98
CA MET A 129 -26.23 13.10 10.30
C MET A 129 -26.24 14.64 10.37
N GLU A 130 -27.10 15.18 11.23
CA GLU A 130 -27.08 16.59 11.64
C GLU A 130 -25.67 16.92 12.16
N GLY A 131 -24.83 17.47 11.28
CA GLY A 131 -23.72 18.31 11.72
C GLY A 131 -24.30 19.64 12.22
N PRO A 132 -23.72 20.26 13.26
CA PRO A 132 -24.27 21.49 13.83
C PRO A 132 -24.32 22.59 12.76
N VAL A 133 -25.49 23.22 12.64
CA VAL A 133 -25.74 24.34 11.72
C VAL A 133 -24.71 25.45 11.99
N PRO A 134 -24.01 25.99 10.96
CA PRO A 134 -23.09 27.10 11.19
C PRO A 134 -23.86 28.34 11.70
N PRO A 135 -23.28 29.11 12.64
CA PRO A 135 -23.96 30.28 13.20
C PRO A 135 -24.19 31.36 12.13
N PRO A 136 -25.26 32.17 12.24
CA PRO A 136 -25.55 33.22 11.29
C PRO A 136 -24.46 34.32 11.31
N PRO A 137 -24.18 34.97 10.16
CA PRO A 137 -23.21 36.05 10.10
C PRO A 137 -23.67 37.28 10.91
N PRO A 138 -22.73 38.06 11.49
CA PRO A 138 -23.06 39.24 12.27
C PRO A 138 -23.65 40.35 11.38
N PRO A 139 -24.53 41.20 11.93
CA PRO A 139 -25.10 42.32 11.19
C PRO A 139 -24.04 43.38 10.87
N PRO A 140 -24.15 44.05 9.70
CA PRO A 140 -23.18 45.07 9.29
C PRO A 140 -23.30 46.34 10.16
N PRO A 141 -22.18 47.03 10.44
CA PRO A 141 -22.18 48.40 10.96
C PRO A 141 -22.53 49.44 9.87
#